data_AF-A0A7K2FU72-F1
#
_entry.id   AF-A0A7K2FU72-F1
#
_cell.length_a   1.000
_cell.length_b   1.000
_cell.length_c   1.000
_cell.angle_alpha   90.00
_cell.angle_beta   90.00
_cell.angle_gamma   90.00
#
_symmetry.space_group_name_H-M   'P 1'
#
loop_
_entity.id
_entity.type
_entity.pdbx_description
1 polymer ?
#
loop_
_entity_poly.entity_id
_entity_poly.type
_entity_poly.pdbx_seq_one_letter_code
_entity_poly.pdbx_strand_id
1 'polypeptide(L)'
;MGLRRSDGGRGGAAVRVRAESWQTGLVLTLTGVFIALIALAGGRLALSGAISLGQLVSAVGLALFLLEPLEVFAWVNAELAQGRASANRVAGVLAAEPDVPSGDAALPRPLRGGLRLRDVRLSSLAGMDLDLRPGELTGVAVTDPADAQALLHCLARETDPESGTVELDGVPPTSLDPALLRTAVLVAAHDAALFEGTLAENLGSWADADQSDSEHHTTRVPTASRADEVIRSLPHGPATLVGEGGRSLSGGALVTQEVHVFAGPLADDLRLARPDATDGELLEALAAVGTLDRAEALPEGLATVVGDGGHRLTPDRAQQLALARLWLADPPVAVPDEAKQLVKGVQDKFSAAKKAHPDFAGKTAVMATPYQGVFVFGSQDPRSRLLADLGFSLPKDLDKLIGDQFGANISKERYDLLDQDVAVWIALLKSEQLTII
;
A
#
# COMPACT_ATOMS: atom_id res chain seq x y z
N MET A 1 -6.08 -18.63 21.99
CA MET A 1 -5.51 -19.97 21.78
C MET A 1 -4.06 -19.78 21.34
N GLY A 2 -3.11 -20.10 22.22
CA GLY A 2 -1.72 -19.62 22.13
C GLY A 2 -0.92 -20.21 20.97
N LEU A 3 -0.25 -19.33 20.21
CA LEU A 3 0.73 -19.68 19.20
C LEU A 3 2.02 -20.17 19.86
N ARG A 4 2.20 -21.48 19.86
CA ARG A 4 3.42 -22.18 20.25
C ARG A 4 4.47 -21.95 19.15
N ARG A 5 5.42 -21.03 19.37
CA ARG A 5 6.63 -20.91 18.54
C ARG A 5 7.39 -22.23 18.59
N SER A 6 7.52 -22.88 17.43
CA SER A 6 8.22 -24.15 17.27
C SER A 6 9.74 -23.96 17.27
N ASP A 7 10.42 -24.46 18.29
CA ASP A 7 11.88 -24.63 18.38
C ASP A 7 12.44 -25.72 17.44
N GLY A 8 11.76 -26.05 16.33
CA GLY A 8 12.09 -27.19 15.45
C GLY A 8 13.27 -26.97 14.49
N GLY A 9 13.74 -25.74 14.30
CA GLY A 9 14.65 -25.39 13.20
C GLY A 9 16.09 -25.92 13.31
N ARG A 10 16.63 -26.06 14.53
CA ARG A 10 18.04 -26.45 14.72
C ARG A 10 18.26 -27.96 14.76
N GLY A 11 17.28 -28.73 15.25
CA GLY A 11 17.35 -30.19 15.29
C GLY A 11 17.23 -30.85 13.90
N GLY A 12 16.32 -30.34 13.06
CA GLY A 12 16.10 -30.87 11.71
C GLY A 12 17.30 -30.67 10.77
N ALA A 13 17.98 -29.52 10.86
CA ALA A 13 19.18 -29.24 10.08
C ALA A 13 20.34 -30.19 10.41
N ALA A 14 20.57 -30.47 11.70
CA ALA A 14 21.63 -31.38 12.13
C ALA A 14 21.37 -32.85 11.73
N VAL A 15 20.10 -33.28 11.74
CA VAL A 15 19.71 -34.63 11.29
C VAL A 15 19.86 -34.76 9.77
N ARG A 16 19.49 -33.72 9.00
CA ARG A 16 19.63 -33.71 7.54
C ARG A 16 21.08 -33.73 7.09
N VAL A 17 21.94 -32.93 7.71
CA VAL A 17 23.39 -32.91 7.42
C VAL A 17 24.05 -34.25 7.77
N ARG A 18 23.61 -34.91 8.86
CA ARG A 18 24.07 -36.27 9.20
C ARG A 18 23.61 -37.28 8.16
N ALA A 19 22.36 -37.25 7.74
CA ALA A 19 21.83 -38.18 6.73
C ALA A 19 22.58 -38.04 5.40
N GLU A 20 22.83 -36.81 4.94
CA GLU A 20 23.60 -36.52 3.72
C GLU A 20 25.05 -37.00 3.83
N SER A 21 25.70 -36.76 4.98
CA SER A 21 27.09 -37.22 5.21
C SER A 21 27.21 -38.75 5.22
N TRP A 22 26.22 -39.44 5.80
CA TRP A 22 26.16 -40.90 5.81
C TRP A 22 25.91 -41.48 4.41
N GLN A 23 25.03 -40.86 3.62
CA GLN A 23 24.76 -41.27 2.25
C GLN A 23 26.01 -41.11 1.37
N THR A 24 26.67 -39.95 1.42
CA THR A 24 27.91 -39.70 0.69
C THR A 24 29.03 -40.65 1.12
N GLY A 25 29.19 -40.87 2.42
CA GLY A 25 30.19 -41.81 2.95
C GLY A 25 29.95 -43.26 2.53
N LEU A 26 28.68 -43.69 2.50
CA LEU A 26 28.29 -45.02 2.05
C LEU A 26 28.56 -45.21 0.56
N VAL A 27 28.16 -44.24 -0.28
CA VAL A 27 28.40 -44.29 -1.73
C VAL A 27 29.89 -44.35 -2.03
N LEU A 28 30.69 -43.47 -1.42
CA LEU A 28 32.15 -43.45 -1.61
C LEU A 28 32.81 -44.77 -1.20
N THR A 29 32.37 -45.36 -0.09
CA THR A 29 32.89 -46.65 0.39
C THR A 29 32.53 -47.78 -0.56
N LEU A 30 31.27 -47.83 -1.00
CA LEU A 30 30.78 -48.88 -1.90
C LEU A 30 31.48 -48.80 -3.27
N THR A 31 31.68 -47.59 -3.79
CA THR A 31 32.47 -47.33 -4.99
C THR A 31 33.93 -47.77 -4.82
N GLY A 32 34.57 -47.41 -3.71
CA GLY A 32 35.95 -47.81 -3.44
C GLY A 32 36.12 -49.33 -3.37
N VAL A 33 35.18 -50.03 -2.74
CA VAL A 33 35.14 -51.49 -2.68
C VAL A 33 34.94 -52.10 -4.07
N PHE A 34 34.05 -51.54 -4.88
CA PHE A 34 33.79 -52.00 -6.25
C PHE A 34 35.06 -51.93 -7.13
N ILE A 35 35.77 -50.80 -7.10
CA ILE A 35 37.03 -50.62 -7.82
C ILE A 35 38.11 -51.58 -7.30
N ALA A 36 38.23 -51.73 -5.98
CA ALA A 36 39.20 -52.65 -5.38
C ALA A 36 38.94 -54.10 -5.77
N LEU A 37 37.68 -54.53 -5.83
CA LEU A 37 37.29 -55.87 -6.27
C LEU A 37 37.63 -56.12 -7.75
N ILE A 38 37.35 -55.14 -8.62
CA ILE A 38 37.68 -55.24 -10.04
C ILE A 38 39.19 -55.29 -10.26
N ALA A 39 39.95 -54.45 -9.55
CA ALA A 39 41.40 -54.47 -9.60
C ALA A 39 41.98 -55.81 -9.08
N LEU A 40 41.43 -56.36 -8.00
CA LEU A 40 41.87 -57.64 -7.42
C LEU A 40 41.54 -58.83 -8.33
N ALA A 41 40.31 -58.90 -8.83
CA ALA A 41 39.86 -59.98 -9.72
C ALA A 41 40.56 -59.91 -11.08
N GLY A 42 40.62 -58.73 -11.69
CA GLY A 42 41.32 -58.50 -12.94
C GLY A 42 42.83 -58.75 -12.80
N GLY A 43 43.44 -58.32 -11.70
CA GLY A 43 44.84 -58.60 -11.39
C GLY A 43 45.14 -60.09 -11.30
N ARG A 44 44.28 -60.87 -10.62
CA ARG A 44 44.42 -62.34 -10.58
C ARG A 44 44.27 -62.99 -11.95
N LEU A 45 43.32 -62.56 -12.77
CA LEU A 45 43.11 -63.09 -14.12
C LEU A 45 44.28 -62.76 -15.06
N ALA A 46 44.89 -61.59 -14.89
CA ALA A 46 46.09 -61.21 -15.63
C ALA A 46 47.29 -62.06 -15.22
N LEU A 47 47.47 -62.32 -13.91
CA LEU A 47 48.53 -63.18 -13.39
C LEU A 47 48.38 -64.65 -13.82
N SER A 48 47.16 -65.15 -14.03
CA SER A 48 46.91 -66.48 -14.58
C SER A 48 47.02 -66.55 -16.11
N GLY A 49 47.32 -65.43 -16.79
CA GLY A 49 47.40 -65.35 -18.25
C GLY A 49 46.05 -65.43 -18.98
N ALA A 50 44.92 -65.32 -18.26
CA ALA A 50 43.58 -65.41 -18.83
C ALA A 50 43.15 -64.12 -19.54
N ILE A 51 43.71 -62.98 -19.14
CA ILE A 51 43.51 -61.67 -19.78
C ILE A 51 44.86 -60.96 -20.00
N SER A 52 44.91 -60.06 -20.97
CA SER A 52 46.06 -59.19 -21.21
C SER A 52 46.06 -57.97 -20.27
N LEU A 53 47.23 -57.33 -20.13
CA LEU A 53 47.35 -56.07 -19.40
C LEU A 53 46.43 -54.97 -19.96
N GLY A 54 46.27 -54.90 -21.29
CA GLY A 54 45.37 -53.96 -21.94
C GLY A 54 43.89 -54.21 -21.61
N GLN A 55 43.49 -55.49 -21.49
CA GLN A 55 42.14 -55.87 -21.06
C GLN A 55 41.88 -55.50 -19.60
N LEU A 56 42.88 -55.64 -18.72
CA LEU A 56 42.78 -55.17 -17.33
C LEU A 56 42.59 -53.66 -17.25
N VAL A 57 43.42 -52.88 -17.96
CA VAL A 57 43.29 -51.41 -18.01
C VAL A 57 41.92 -51.00 -18.56
N SER A 58 41.44 -51.70 -19.59
CA SER A 58 40.10 -51.45 -20.16
C SER A 58 38.98 -51.77 -19.16
N ALA A 59 39.08 -52.87 -18.42
CA ALA A 59 38.07 -53.25 -17.42
C ALA A 59 38.01 -52.25 -16.25
N VAL A 60 39.16 -51.80 -15.75
CA VAL A 60 39.23 -50.77 -14.70
C VAL A 60 38.72 -49.43 -15.23
N GLY A 61 39.10 -49.04 -16.45
CA GLY A 61 38.60 -47.82 -17.09
C GLY A 61 37.07 -47.83 -17.26
N LEU A 62 36.50 -48.92 -17.77
CA LEU A 62 35.05 -49.09 -17.90
C LEU A 62 34.33 -49.08 -16.55
N ALA A 63 34.95 -49.63 -15.51
CA ALA A 63 34.40 -49.59 -14.15
C ALA A 63 34.33 -48.16 -13.59
N LEU A 64 35.33 -47.33 -13.86
CA LEU A 64 35.32 -45.93 -13.47
C LEU A 64 34.22 -45.13 -14.19
N PHE A 65 33.95 -45.43 -15.46
CA PHE A 65 32.81 -44.83 -16.18
C PHE A 65 31.44 -45.18 -15.60
N LEU A 66 31.31 -46.30 -14.88
CA LEU A 66 30.05 -46.71 -14.25
C LEU A 66 29.73 -45.90 -12.98
N LEU A 67 30.71 -45.19 -12.44
CA LEU A 67 30.56 -44.44 -11.20
C LEU A 67 29.60 -43.25 -11.35
N GLU A 68 29.79 -42.42 -12.38
CA GLU A 68 28.96 -41.23 -12.60
C GLU A 68 27.47 -41.57 -12.79
N PRO A 69 27.06 -42.56 -13.60
CA PRO A 69 25.66 -42.97 -13.69
C PRO A 69 25.05 -43.46 -12.37
N LEU A 70 25.82 -44.19 -11.54
CA LEU A 70 25.35 -44.68 -10.25
C LEU A 70 25.08 -43.53 -9.27
N GLU A 71 25.91 -42.49 -9.30
CA GLU A 71 25.68 -41.28 -8.50
C GLU A 71 24.43 -40.52 -8.97
N VAL A 72 24.17 -40.45 -10.28
CA VAL A 72 22.95 -39.85 -10.82
C VAL A 72 21.69 -40.51 -10.28
N PHE A 73 21.65 -41.85 -10.22
CA PHE A 73 20.51 -42.57 -9.63
C PHE A 73 20.28 -42.26 -8.15
N ALA A 74 21.33 -41.89 -7.41
CA ALA A 74 21.23 -41.59 -5.99
C ALA A 74 20.48 -40.28 -5.71
N TRP A 75 20.62 -39.25 -6.57
CA TRP A 75 19.98 -37.95 -6.38
C TRP A 75 18.73 -37.73 -7.26
N VAL A 76 18.57 -38.45 -8.37
CA VAL A 76 17.39 -38.31 -9.26
C VAL A 76 16.06 -38.57 -8.54
N ASN A 77 16.05 -39.46 -7.54
CA ASN A 77 14.86 -39.74 -6.75
C ASN A 77 14.39 -38.53 -5.93
N ALA A 78 15.33 -37.76 -5.39
CA ALA A 78 15.03 -36.54 -4.65
C ALA A 78 14.47 -35.47 -5.60
N GLU A 79 15.07 -35.32 -6.79
CA GLU A 79 14.62 -34.37 -7.81
C GLU A 79 13.21 -34.72 -8.32
N LEU A 80 12.92 -36.00 -8.56
CA LEU A 80 11.58 -36.47 -8.94
C LEU A 80 10.53 -36.20 -7.85
N ALA A 81 10.90 -36.38 -6.57
CA ALA A 81 10.00 -36.07 -5.46
C ALA A 81 9.70 -34.57 -5.37
N GLN A 82 10.72 -33.72 -5.51
CA GLN A 82 10.58 -32.27 -5.55
C GLN A 82 9.75 -31.81 -6.76
N GLY A 83 10.02 -32.36 -7.95
CA GLY A 83 9.27 -32.08 -9.18
C GLY A 83 7.79 -32.41 -9.04
N ARG A 84 7.45 -33.58 -8.47
CA ARG A 84 6.05 -33.96 -8.18
C ARG A 84 5.38 -33.00 -7.19
N ALA A 85 6.07 -32.62 -6.12
CA ALA A 85 5.51 -31.66 -5.15
C ALA A 85 5.24 -30.29 -5.79
N SER A 86 6.13 -29.81 -6.67
CA SER A 86 5.94 -28.58 -7.44
C SER A 86 4.80 -28.69 -8.45
N ALA A 87 4.72 -29.80 -9.18
CA ALA A 87 3.64 -30.05 -10.13
C ALA A 87 2.27 -30.05 -9.45
N ASN A 88 2.15 -30.68 -8.26
CA ASN A 88 0.91 -30.67 -7.49
C ASN A 88 0.48 -29.27 -7.06
N ARG A 89 1.42 -28.38 -6.69
CA ARG A 89 1.09 -26.99 -6.36
C ARG A 89 0.57 -26.23 -7.58
N VAL A 90 1.22 -26.39 -8.73
CA VAL A 90 0.77 -25.76 -9.98
C VAL A 90 -0.60 -26.29 -10.41
N ALA A 91 -0.79 -27.61 -10.36
CA ALA A 91 -2.08 -28.24 -10.66
C ALA A 91 -3.19 -27.75 -9.71
N GLY A 92 -2.88 -27.53 -8.44
CA GLY A 92 -3.82 -26.96 -7.47
C GLY A 92 -4.29 -25.56 -7.86
N VAL A 93 -3.40 -24.70 -8.35
CA VAL A 93 -3.77 -23.35 -8.82
C VAL A 93 -4.59 -23.41 -10.11
N LEU A 94 -4.18 -24.26 -11.07
CA LEU A 94 -4.87 -24.39 -12.35
C LEU A 94 -6.27 -25.03 -12.24
N ALA A 95 -6.48 -25.86 -11.22
CA ALA A 95 -7.76 -26.52 -10.95
C ALA A 95 -8.63 -25.77 -9.93
N ALA A 96 -8.18 -24.62 -9.41
CA ALA A 96 -8.96 -23.84 -8.46
C ALA A 96 -10.22 -23.29 -9.14
N GLU A 97 -11.38 -23.48 -8.50
CA GLU A 97 -12.62 -22.86 -8.94
C GLU A 97 -12.61 -21.36 -8.60
N PRO A 98 -13.12 -20.48 -9.48
CA PRO A 98 -13.24 -19.06 -9.16
C PRO A 98 -14.17 -18.87 -7.96
N ASP A 99 -13.71 -18.10 -6.98
CA ASP A 99 -14.51 -17.76 -5.79
C ASP A 99 -15.75 -16.92 -6.15
N VAL A 100 -15.67 -16.18 -7.26
CA VAL A 100 -16.75 -15.36 -7.82
C VAL A 100 -17.17 -15.92 -9.17
N PRO A 101 -18.32 -16.62 -9.26
CA PRO A 101 -18.78 -17.21 -10.52
C PRO A 101 -19.27 -16.13 -11.50
N SER A 102 -19.13 -16.38 -12.80
CA SER A 102 -19.72 -15.50 -13.82
C SER A 102 -21.20 -15.82 -14.05
N GLY A 103 -22.00 -14.79 -14.28
CA GLY A 103 -23.41 -14.89 -14.66
C GLY A 103 -23.69 -14.27 -16.04
N ASP A 104 -24.86 -14.53 -16.59
CA ASP A 104 -25.28 -14.16 -17.95
C ASP A 104 -26.27 -12.98 -18.00
N ALA A 105 -26.59 -12.37 -16.85
CA ALA A 105 -27.49 -11.23 -16.81
C ALA A 105 -26.88 -9.98 -17.46
N ALA A 106 -27.75 -9.16 -18.03
CA ALA A 106 -27.38 -7.89 -18.64
C ALA A 106 -27.75 -6.70 -17.74
N LEU A 107 -26.92 -5.66 -17.77
CA LEU A 107 -27.24 -4.41 -17.11
C LEU A 107 -28.29 -3.59 -17.88
N PRO A 108 -29.20 -2.89 -17.19
CA PRO A 108 -30.14 -1.96 -17.81
C PRO A 108 -29.41 -0.87 -18.59
N ARG A 109 -29.99 -0.44 -19.71
CA ARG A 109 -29.50 0.70 -20.50
C ARG A 109 -30.59 1.78 -20.60
N PRO A 110 -30.32 3.04 -20.22
CA PRO A 110 -29.07 3.54 -19.64
C PRO A 110 -28.87 3.03 -18.19
N LEU A 111 -27.62 2.81 -17.81
CA LEU A 111 -27.24 2.54 -16.42
C LEU A 111 -27.50 3.79 -15.59
N ARG A 112 -28.27 3.66 -14.51
CA ARG A 112 -28.59 4.78 -13.60
C ARG A 112 -27.63 4.80 -12.42
N GLY A 113 -27.17 3.63 -11.98
CA GLY A 113 -26.19 3.51 -10.88
C GLY A 113 -26.83 3.58 -9.49
N GLY A 114 -28.08 3.14 -9.35
CA GLY A 114 -28.70 2.97 -8.04
C GLY A 114 -28.26 1.65 -7.41
N LEU A 115 -27.89 1.66 -6.13
CA LEU A 115 -27.43 0.47 -5.42
C LEU A 115 -28.29 0.24 -4.19
N ARG A 116 -28.72 -1.01 -3.96
CA ARG A 116 -29.55 -1.36 -2.82
C ARG A 116 -29.01 -2.58 -2.09
N LEU A 117 -28.77 -2.43 -0.80
CA LEU A 117 -28.43 -3.48 0.13
C LEU A 117 -29.64 -3.74 1.02
N ARG A 118 -30.00 -5.01 1.23
CA ARG A 118 -31.07 -5.42 2.15
C ARG A 118 -30.61 -6.54 3.06
N ASP A 119 -30.76 -6.34 4.37
CA ASP A 119 -30.36 -7.27 5.43
C ASP A 119 -28.95 -7.87 5.22
N VAL A 120 -28.02 -7.04 4.72
CA VAL A 120 -26.68 -7.50 4.36
C VAL A 120 -25.86 -7.80 5.60
N ARG A 121 -25.23 -8.98 5.63
CA ARG A 121 -24.27 -9.37 6.68
C ARG A 121 -22.88 -9.50 6.12
N LEU A 122 -21.95 -8.78 6.73
CA LEU A 122 -20.55 -8.68 6.33
C LEU A 122 -19.69 -8.49 7.56
N SER A 123 -18.76 -9.39 7.86
CA SER A 123 -17.87 -9.24 9.01
C SER A 123 -18.67 -9.01 10.31
N SER A 124 -18.61 -7.83 10.92
CA SER A 124 -19.35 -7.50 12.15
C SER A 124 -20.68 -6.79 11.87
N LEU A 125 -20.92 -6.37 10.62
CA LEU A 125 -22.19 -5.79 10.17
C LEU A 125 -23.27 -6.87 10.14
N ALA A 126 -24.31 -6.72 10.96
CA ALA A 126 -25.41 -7.65 11.06
C ALA A 126 -26.73 -7.01 10.59
N GLY A 127 -27.05 -7.14 9.31
CA GLY A 127 -28.35 -6.76 8.75
C GLY A 127 -28.42 -5.31 8.30
N MET A 128 -27.46 -4.89 7.47
CA MET A 128 -27.40 -3.54 6.91
C MET A 128 -28.41 -3.38 5.76
N ASP A 129 -29.24 -2.33 5.88
CA ASP A 129 -30.06 -1.80 4.79
C ASP A 129 -29.47 -0.48 4.31
N LEU A 130 -29.17 -0.38 3.01
CA LEU A 130 -28.63 0.84 2.40
C LEU A 130 -29.24 1.04 1.01
N ASP A 131 -29.67 2.26 0.70
CA ASP A 131 -30.21 2.62 -0.62
C ASP A 131 -29.46 3.84 -1.14
N LEU A 132 -28.56 3.60 -2.10
CA LEU A 132 -27.77 4.62 -2.77
C LEU A 132 -28.49 5.03 -4.04
N ARG A 133 -28.94 6.28 -4.11
CA ARG A 133 -29.66 6.78 -5.28
C ARG A 133 -28.69 7.20 -6.39
N PRO A 134 -29.10 7.04 -7.66
CA PRO A 134 -28.38 7.59 -8.80
C PRO A 134 -27.98 9.07 -8.60
N GLY A 135 -26.67 9.37 -8.71
CA GLY A 135 -26.13 10.73 -8.64
C GLY A 135 -26.00 11.32 -7.23
N GLU A 136 -26.27 10.54 -6.19
CA GLU A 136 -26.10 10.95 -4.79
C GLU A 136 -24.71 10.60 -4.27
N LEU A 137 -24.08 11.52 -3.52
CA LEU A 137 -22.89 11.22 -2.74
C LEU A 137 -23.32 10.76 -1.35
N THR A 138 -23.05 9.51 -1.01
CA THR A 138 -23.35 8.95 0.31
C THR A 138 -22.06 8.65 1.05
N GLY A 139 -21.92 9.21 2.25
CA GLY A 139 -20.87 8.84 3.19
C GLY A 139 -21.34 7.68 4.07
N VAL A 140 -20.49 6.67 4.25
CA VAL A 140 -20.74 5.55 5.17
C VAL A 140 -19.71 5.63 6.29
N ALA A 141 -20.17 5.84 7.51
CA ALA A 141 -19.35 5.78 8.71
C ALA A 141 -19.49 4.40 9.35
N VAL A 142 -18.37 3.75 9.66
CA VAL A 142 -18.34 2.48 10.39
C VAL A 142 -17.46 2.63 11.63
N THR A 143 -17.78 1.89 12.67
CA THR A 143 -16.99 1.85 13.91
C THR A 143 -15.80 0.90 13.82
N ASP A 144 -15.91 -0.14 12.98
CA ASP A 144 -14.83 -1.09 12.71
C ASP A 144 -14.29 -0.91 11.26
N PRO A 145 -13.00 -0.62 11.06
CA PRO A 145 -12.38 -0.63 9.73
C PRO A 145 -12.64 -1.87 8.89
N ALA A 146 -12.69 -3.03 9.53
CA ALA A 146 -12.89 -4.30 8.84
C ALA A 146 -14.23 -4.29 8.08
N ASP A 147 -15.22 -3.57 8.59
CA ASP A 147 -16.54 -3.47 7.98
C ASP A 147 -16.56 -2.53 6.77
N ALA A 148 -15.79 -1.44 6.79
CA ALA A 148 -15.61 -0.59 5.61
C ALA A 148 -14.91 -1.37 4.49
N GLN A 149 -13.85 -2.09 4.83
CA GLN A 149 -13.14 -2.93 3.86
C GLN A 149 -14.04 -4.05 3.33
N ALA A 150 -14.78 -4.74 4.21
CA ALA A 150 -15.72 -5.77 3.81
C ALA A 150 -16.83 -5.22 2.89
N LEU A 151 -17.34 -4.01 3.18
CA LEU A 151 -18.30 -3.34 2.31
C LEU A 151 -17.68 -3.03 0.94
N LEU A 152 -16.45 -2.49 0.87
CA LEU A 152 -15.78 -2.22 -0.40
C LEU A 152 -15.54 -3.50 -1.21
N HIS A 153 -15.06 -4.58 -0.59
CA HIS A 153 -14.89 -5.87 -1.25
C HIS A 153 -16.22 -6.45 -1.74
N CYS A 154 -17.30 -6.27 -0.96
CA CYS A 154 -18.64 -6.68 -1.35
C CYS A 154 -19.17 -5.90 -2.56
N LEU A 155 -18.99 -4.57 -2.57
CA LEU A 155 -19.39 -3.71 -3.69
C LEU A 155 -18.57 -3.98 -4.96
N ALA A 156 -17.28 -4.30 -4.79
CA ALA A 156 -16.40 -4.73 -5.88
C ALA A 156 -16.71 -6.17 -6.35
N ARG A 157 -17.54 -6.90 -5.60
CA ARG A 157 -17.80 -8.33 -5.75
C ARG A 157 -16.51 -9.14 -5.79
N GLU A 158 -15.57 -8.80 -4.92
CA GLU A 158 -14.43 -9.65 -4.55
C GLU A 158 -14.86 -10.71 -3.53
N THR A 159 -15.95 -10.45 -2.80
CA THR A 159 -16.56 -11.37 -1.85
C THR A 159 -18.07 -11.13 -1.85
N ASP A 160 -18.87 -12.20 -1.85
CA ASP A 160 -20.31 -12.10 -1.70
C ASP A 160 -20.69 -11.94 -0.21
N PRO A 161 -21.81 -11.27 0.13
CA PRO A 161 -22.23 -11.14 1.52
C PRO A 161 -22.61 -12.50 2.14
N GLU A 162 -22.41 -12.65 3.45
CA GLU A 162 -22.74 -13.89 4.18
C GLU A 162 -24.25 -14.18 4.15
N SER A 163 -25.06 -13.11 4.18
CA SER A 163 -26.50 -13.13 3.96
C SER A 163 -27.00 -11.78 3.48
N GLY A 164 -28.27 -11.72 3.06
CA GLY A 164 -28.89 -10.52 2.51
C GLY A 164 -28.70 -10.40 1.00
N THR A 165 -29.07 -9.27 0.43
CA THR A 165 -29.03 -9.04 -1.02
C THR A 165 -28.42 -7.70 -1.37
N VAL A 166 -27.61 -7.68 -2.42
CA VAL A 166 -27.10 -6.47 -3.08
C VAL A 166 -27.69 -6.42 -4.48
N GLU A 167 -28.15 -5.24 -4.92
CA GLU A 167 -28.71 -5.01 -6.24
C GLU A 167 -28.14 -3.73 -6.85
N LEU A 168 -27.78 -3.78 -8.14
CA LEU A 168 -27.41 -2.64 -8.96
C LEU A 168 -28.51 -2.41 -10.00
N ASP A 169 -29.22 -1.28 -9.91
CA ASP A 169 -30.41 -0.97 -10.72
C ASP A 169 -31.46 -2.11 -10.76
N GLY A 170 -31.57 -2.85 -9.64
CA GLY A 170 -32.48 -4.00 -9.48
C GLY A 170 -31.94 -5.33 -10.02
N VAL A 171 -30.69 -5.37 -10.47
CA VAL A 171 -30.01 -6.60 -10.91
C VAL A 171 -29.02 -7.05 -9.83
N PRO A 172 -29.10 -8.30 -9.34
CA PRO A 172 -28.12 -8.83 -8.39
C PRO A 172 -26.72 -8.89 -9.03
N PRO A 173 -25.67 -8.32 -8.43
CA PRO A 173 -24.31 -8.42 -8.94
C PRO A 173 -23.85 -9.86 -9.15
N THR A 174 -24.36 -10.80 -8.35
CA THR A 174 -24.11 -12.25 -8.47
C THR A 174 -24.55 -12.87 -9.80
N SER A 175 -25.51 -12.25 -10.47
CA SER A 175 -26.02 -12.69 -11.79
C SER A 175 -25.27 -12.07 -12.97
N LEU A 176 -24.40 -11.09 -12.73
CA LEU A 176 -23.64 -10.40 -13.77
C LEU A 176 -22.31 -11.10 -14.05
N ASP A 177 -21.81 -10.91 -15.27
CA ASP A 177 -20.40 -11.18 -15.54
C ASP A 177 -19.51 -10.19 -14.74
N PRO A 178 -18.48 -10.66 -14.01
CA PRO A 178 -17.62 -9.78 -13.22
C PRO A 178 -16.91 -8.69 -14.03
N ALA A 179 -16.57 -8.94 -15.30
CA ALA A 179 -15.99 -7.89 -16.15
C ALA A 179 -17.02 -6.81 -16.45
N LEU A 180 -18.28 -7.18 -16.73
CA LEU A 180 -19.37 -6.24 -16.91
C LEU A 180 -19.63 -5.41 -15.64
N LEU A 181 -19.65 -6.04 -14.46
CA LEU A 181 -19.82 -5.33 -13.19
C LEU A 181 -18.73 -4.28 -12.95
N ARG A 182 -17.46 -4.60 -13.23
CA ARG A 182 -16.33 -3.68 -13.06
C ARG A 182 -16.41 -2.44 -13.96
N THR A 183 -17.13 -2.51 -15.08
CA THR A 183 -17.41 -1.31 -15.89
C THR A 183 -18.49 -0.40 -15.32
N ALA A 184 -19.33 -0.93 -14.43
CA ALA A 184 -20.49 -0.24 -13.87
C ALA A 184 -20.25 0.26 -12.44
N VAL A 185 -19.42 -0.45 -11.67
CA VAL A 185 -19.07 -0.13 -10.29
C VAL A 185 -17.55 -0.03 -10.19
N LEU A 186 -17.06 1.17 -9.89
CA LEU A 186 -15.65 1.42 -9.59
C LEU A 186 -15.48 1.51 -8.08
N VAL A 187 -14.68 0.60 -7.52
CA VAL A 187 -14.27 0.64 -6.12
C VAL A 187 -12.81 1.05 -6.04
N ALA A 188 -12.56 2.25 -5.53
CA ALA A 188 -11.21 2.69 -5.23
C ALA A 188 -10.80 2.11 -3.87
N ALA A 189 -9.92 1.11 -3.88
CA ALA A 189 -9.32 0.59 -2.66
C ALA A 189 -8.44 1.66 -1.99
N HIS A 190 -8.30 1.58 -0.66
CA HIS A 190 -7.48 2.53 0.11
C HIS A 190 -5.99 2.43 -0.27
N ASP A 191 -5.53 1.27 -0.72
CA ASP A 191 -4.18 1.04 -1.24
C ASP A 191 -4.22 0.92 -2.77
N ALA A 192 -3.93 2.02 -3.47
CA ALA A 192 -3.84 2.01 -4.92
C ALA A 192 -2.54 1.33 -5.38
N ALA A 193 -2.67 0.23 -6.13
CA ALA A 193 -1.53 -0.41 -6.77
C ALA A 193 -1.09 0.39 -8.00
N LEU A 194 0.09 1.00 -7.93
CA LEU A 194 0.80 1.51 -9.11
C LEU A 194 1.83 0.47 -9.56
N PHE A 195 1.88 0.23 -10.86
CA PHE A 195 2.87 -0.63 -11.49
C PHE A 195 4.12 0.16 -11.84
N GLU A 196 5.26 -0.54 -11.89
CA GLU A 196 6.51 0.04 -12.36
C GLU A 196 6.35 0.55 -13.80
N GLY A 197 6.62 1.84 -14.03
CA GLY A 197 6.46 2.49 -15.32
C GLY A 197 6.11 3.97 -15.17
N THR A 198 5.57 4.59 -16.21
CA THR A 198 5.08 5.98 -16.16
C THR A 198 3.66 6.04 -15.61
N LEU A 199 3.25 7.20 -15.09
CA LEU A 199 1.84 7.44 -14.75
C LEU A 199 0.92 7.32 -15.95
N ALA A 200 1.36 7.76 -17.13
CA ALA A 200 0.60 7.63 -18.37
C ALA A 200 0.34 6.16 -18.72
N GLU A 201 1.32 5.28 -18.54
CA GLU A 201 1.14 3.83 -18.72
C GLU A 201 0.19 3.23 -17.68
N ASN A 202 0.28 3.67 -16.42
CA ASN A 202 -0.66 3.27 -15.37
C ASN A 202 -2.10 3.75 -15.62
N LEU A 203 -2.28 4.89 -16.30
CA LEU A 203 -3.60 5.43 -16.68
C LEU A 203 -4.15 4.82 -17.96
N GLY A 204 -3.28 4.51 -18.94
CA GLY A 204 -3.65 4.01 -20.26
C GLY A 204 -3.83 2.50 -20.34
N SER A 205 -3.20 1.73 -19.44
CA SER A 205 -3.24 0.24 -19.45
C SER A 205 -4.62 -0.38 -19.21
N TRP A 206 -5.59 0.40 -18.73
CA TRP A 206 -6.94 -0.07 -18.41
C TRP A 206 -8.00 0.32 -19.44
N ALA A 207 -7.66 1.16 -20.42
CA ALA A 207 -8.53 1.47 -21.53
C ALA A 207 -8.25 0.46 -22.65
N ASP A 208 -9.28 -0.28 -23.07
CA ASP A 208 -9.22 -1.19 -24.21
C ASP A 208 -8.48 -0.55 -25.39
N ALA A 209 -7.41 -1.22 -25.81
CA ALA A 209 -6.68 -1.35 -27.08
C ALA A 209 -6.98 -0.47 -28.33
N ASP A 210 -7.81 0.58 -28.28
CA ASP A 210 -8.01 1.52 -29.37
C ASP A 210 -7.14 2.76 -29.11
N GLN A 211 -5.89 2.69 -29.61
CA GLN A 211 -4.84 3.70 -29.46
C GLN A 211 -5.20 5.09 -30.04
N SER A 212 -6.39 5.26 -30.61
CA SER A 212 -6.82 6.52 -31.25
C SER A 212 -7.25 7.62 -30.27
N ASP A 213 -7.40 7.32 -28.97
CA ASP A 213 -7.98 8.27 -28.00
C ASP A 213 -7.08 8.49 -26.76
N SER A 214 -5.78 8.20 -26.85
CA SER A 214 -4.83 8.27 -25.73
C SER A 214 -4.69 9.66 -25.09
N GLU A 215 -4.82 10.73 -25.89
CA GLU A 215 -4.79 12.13 -25.42
C GLU A 215 -6.00 12.49 -24.55
N HIS A 216 -7.18 11.91 -24.82
CA HIS A 216 -8.38 12.15 -24.02
C HIS A 216 -8.34 11.45 -22.65
N HIS A 217 -7.64 10.32 -22.53
CA HIS A 217 -7.61 9.53 -21.30
C HIS A 217 -6.67 10.10 -20.23
N THR A 218 -5.52 10.64 -20.63
CA THR A 218 -4.56 11.33 -19.75
C THR A 218 -5.13 12.63 -19.16
N THR A 219 -6.24 13.13 -19.70
CA THR A 219 -6.95 14.30 -19.17
C THR A 219 -8.21 13.90 -18.42
N ARG A 220 -9.09 13.07 -19.00
CA ARG A 220 -10.41 12.76 -18.42
C ARG A 220 -10.33 11.95 -17.14
N VAL A 221 -9.48 10.92 -17.08
CA VAL A 221 -9.38 10.04 -15.90
C VAL A 221 -8.77 10.79 -14.70
N PRO A 222 -7.69 11.56 -14.86
CA PRO A 222 -7.19 12.44 -13.80
C PRO A 222 -8.20 13.50 -13.34
N THR A 223 -8.93 14.15 -14.25
CA THR A 223 -9.96 15.14 -13.85
C THR A 223 -11.15 14.48 -13.14
N ALA A 224 -11.52 13.26 -13.54
CA ALA A 224 -12.57 12.49 -12.89
C ALA A 224 -12.16 12.05 -11.47
N SER A 225 -10.89 11.71 -11.26
CA SER A 225 -10.34 11.34 -9.94
C SER A 225 -9.82 12.53 -9.11
N ARG A 226 -9.77 13.74 -9.68
CA ARG A 226 -9.06 14.92 -9.14
C ARG A 226 -7.57 14.69 -8.92
N ALA A 227 -7.01 13.71 -9.61
CA ALA A 227 -5.57 13.52 -9.67
C ALA A 227 -4.90 14.46 -10.69
N ASP A 228 -5.66 15.22 -11.49
CA ASP A 228 -5.12 16.09 -12.54
C ASP A 228 -4.21 17.20 -12.01
N GLU A 229 -4.51 17.76 -10.84
CA GLU A 229 -3.65 18.74 -10.19
C GLU A 229 -2.34 18.10 -9.72
N VAL A 230 -2.44 16.93 -9.09
CA VAL A 230 -1.30 16.14 -8.60
C VAL A 230 -0.39 15.69 -9.74
N ILE A 231 -0.98 15.23 -10.84
CA ILE A 231 -0.22 14.77 -11.99
C ILE A 231 0.49 15.95 -12.65
N ARG A 232 -0.16 17.12 -12.77
CA ARG A 232 0.47 18.33 -13.31
C ARG A 232 1.60 18.87 -12.44
N SER A 233 1.57 18.67 -11.13
CA SER A 233 2.65 19.10 -10.23
C SER A 233 3.87 18.17 -10.21
N LEU A 234 3.80 16.99 -10.84
CA LEU A 234 4.95 16.10 -10.94
C LEU A 234 5.98 16.60 -11.97
N PRO A 235 7.29 16.35 -11.77
CA PRO A 235 8.36 16.90 -12.61
C PRO A 235 8.20 16.64 -14.11
N HIS A 236 7.54 15.54 -14.48
CA HIS A 236 7.33 15.14 -15.87
C HIS A 236 5.85 14.91 -16.19
N GLY A 237 4.93 15.45 -15.38
CA GLY A 237 3.50 15.30 -15.62
C GLY A 237 3.10 13.81 -15.66
N PRO A 238 2.26 13.40 -16.64
CA PRO A 238 1.95 11.99 -16.89
C PRO A 238 3.16 11.10 -17.24
N ALA A 239 4.28 11.66 -17.73
CA ALA A 239 5.48 10.88 -18.04
C ALA A 239 6.35 10.58 -16.80
N THR A 240 5.90 10.98 -15.60
CA THR A 240 6.64 10.72 -14.36
C THR A 240 6.70 9.23 -14.06
N LEU A 241 7.90 8.73 -13.77
CA LEU A 241 8.16 7.34 -13.42
C LEU A 241 7.72 7.05 -11.99
N VAL A 242 6.93 5.98 -11.85
CA VAL A 242 6.40 5.44 -10.60
C VAL A 242 6.91 4.02 -10.40
N GLY A 243 7.46 3.75 -9.21
CA GLY A 243 7.82 2.40 -8.77
C GLY A 243 6.59 1.67 -8.24
N GLU A 244 6.70 0.35 -8.10
CA GLU A 244 5.66 -0.52 -7.54
C GLU A 244 5.09 0.06 -6.23
N GLY A 245 3.75 0.20 -6.14
CA GLY A 245 3.07 0.77 -4.97
C GLY A 245 3.37 2.25 -4.73
N GLY A 246 3.84 2.98 -5.75
CA GLY A 246 4.16 4.41 -5.65
C GLY A 246 5.51 4.73 -5.02
N ARG A 247 6.41 3.73 -4.87
CA ARG A 247 7.67 3.88 -4.11
C ARG A 247 8.67 4.92 -4.64
N SER A 248 8.54 5.37 -5.89
CA SER A 248 9.34 6.47 -6.45
C SER A 248 8.61 7.81 -6.50
N LEU A 249 7.31 7.82 -6.21
CA LEU A 249 6.62 9.04 -5.83
C LEU A 249 7.05 9.29 -4.38
N SER A 250 8.08 10.12 -4.19
CA SER A 250 8.18 10.79 -2.89
C SER A 250 6.81 11.45 -2.67
N GLY A 251 6.27 11.39 -1.45
CA GLY A 251 4.98 12.02 -1.10
C GLY A 251 4.97 13.56 -1.23
N GLY A 252 5.76 14.13 -2.14
CA GLY A 252 6.15 15.53 -2.25
C GLY A 252 5.87 16.16 -3.63
N ALA A 253 4.84 15.70 -4.34
CA ALA A 253 4.26 16.46 -5.46
C ALA A 253 2.72 16.44 -5.44
N LEU A 254 2.16 16.36 -4.23
CA LEU A 254 0.93 17.04 -3.88
C LEU A 254 1.38 18.26 -3.06
N VAL A 255 0.64 19.37 -3.14
CA VAL A 255 0.51 20.20 -1.93
C VAL A 255 -0.27 19.35 -0.92
N THR A 256 0.45 18.42 -0.29
CA THR A 256 0.03 17.79 0.96
C THR A 256 0.23 18.84 2.04
N GLN A 257 -0.45 18.67 3.18
CA GLN A 257 -0.34 19.58 4.33
C GLN A 257 1.04 19.55 5.04
N GLU A 258 2.09 19.04 4.39
CA GLU A 258 3.46 19.00 4.92
C GLU A 258 4.34 19.98 4.14
N VAL A 259 4.73 21.07 4.81
CA VAL A 259 5.61 22.05 4.21
C VAL A 259 7.07 21.68 4.47
N HIS A 260 7.79 21.38 3.39
CA HIS A 260 9.20 21.05 3.46
C HIS A 260 10.06 22.31 3.65
N VAL A 261 10.86 22.31 4.72
CA VAL A 261 11.90 23.29 5.01
C VAL A 261 13.23 22.69 4.55
N PHE A 262 13.87 23.32 3.57
CA PHE A 262 15.12 22.85 3.00
C PHE A 262 16.27 23.15 3.96
N ALA A 263 17.25 22.25 4.00
CA ALA A 263 18.42 22.41 4.84
C ALA A 263 19.32 23.54 4.32
N GLY A 264 19.55 24.57 5.13
CA GLY A 264 20.37 25.74 4.77
C GLY A 264 19.88 27.03 5.42
N PRO A 265 20.52 28.18 5.16
CA PRO A 265 20.02 29.49 5.59
C PRO A 265 18.56 29.70 5.18
N LEU A 266 17.73 30.26 6.07
CA LEU A 266 16.33 30.60 5.78
C LEU A 266 16.17 31.44 4.50
N ALA A 267 17.16 32.30 4.22
CA ALA A 267 17.20 33.09 3.00
C ALA A 267 17.30 32.24 1.72
N ASP A 268 18.13 31.19 1.74
CA ASP A 268 18.35 30.30 0.59
C ASP A 268 17.11 29.47 0.31
N ASP A 269 16.47 29.03 1.38
CA ASP A 269 15.19 28.32 1.36
C ASP A 269 14.07 29.18 0.72
N LEU A 270 13.97 30.47 1.06
CA LEU A 270 13.01 31.39 0.43
C LEU A 270 13.35 31.64 -1.06
N ARG A 271 14.63 31.77 -1.39
CA ARG A 271 15.13 31.98 -2.75
C ARG A 271 14.87 30.81 -3.69
N LEU A 272 14.51 29.63 -3.18
CA LEU A 272 14.07 28.53 -4.03
C LEU A 272 12.87 28.92 -4.92
N ALA A 273 12.01 29.84 -4.46
CA ALA A 273 10.91 30.35 -5.26
C ALA A 273 11.33 31.39 -6.31
N ARG A 274 12.38 32.18 -6.01
CA ARG A 274 12.93 33.21 -6.89
C ARG A 274 14.42 33.39 -6.56
N PRO A 275 15.34 32.73 -7.30
CA PRO A 275 16.76 32.70 -6.95
C PRO A 275 17.43 34.07 -6.87
N ASP A 276 16.97 35.03 -7.68
CA ASP A 276 17.53 36.38 -7.76
C ASP A 276 16.92 37.36 -6.74
N ALA A 277 16.03 36.90 -5.85
CA ALA A 277 15.38 37.76 -4.85
C ALA A 277 16.38 38.34 -3.85
N THR A 278 16.33 39.66 -3.68
CA THR A 278 17.10 40.41 -2.70
C THR A 278 16.59 40.15 -1.28
N ASP A 279 17.42 40.30 -0.25
CA ASP A 279 16.98 40.14 1.15
C ASP A 279 15.78 41.05 1.49
N GLY A 280 15.70 42.24 0.88
CA GLY A 280 14.55 43.14 1.02
C GLY A 280 13.24 42.50 0.53
N GLU A 281 13.26 41.87 -0.64
CA GLU A 281 12.09 41.16 -1.20
C GLU A 281 11.72 39.92 -0.36
N LEU A 282 12.71 39.24 0.22
CA LEU A 282 12.45 38.13 1.15
C LEU A 282 11.71 38.60 2.40
N LEU A 283 12.12 39.74 2.98
CA LEU A 283 11.45 40.34 4.14
C LEU A 283 10.04 40.83 3.79
N GLU A 284 9.84 41.43 2.62
CA GLU A 284 8.50 41.81 2.14
C GLU A 284 7.57 40.60 2.00
N ALA A 285 8.08 39.47 1.48
CA ALA A 285 7.31 38.24 1.37
C ALA A 285 6.93 37.67 2.74
N LEU A 286 7.86 37.65 3.68
CA LEU A 286 7.61 37.22 5.05
C LEU A 286 6.61 38.16 5.76
N ALA A 287 6.66 39.47 5.46
CA ALA A 287 5.71 40.45 5.97
C ALA A 287 4.30 40.21 5.41
N ALA A 288 4.19 39.96 4.10
CA ALA A 288 2.92 39.73 3.41
C ALA A 288 2.15 38.52 3.95
N VAL A 289 2.86 37.51 4.47
CA VAL A 289 2.27 36.32 5.10
C VAL A 289 2.25 36.36 6.63
N GLY A 290 2.61 37.50 7.23
CA GLY A 290 2.49 37.73 8.67
C GLY A 290 3.50 36.96 9.54
N THR A 291 4.68 36.67 9.01
CA THR A 291 5.75 35.95 9.74
C THR A 291 7.07 36.73 9.87
N LEU A 292 7.13 37.98 9.42
CA LEU A 292 8.35 38.81 9.48
C LEU A 292 8.94 38.88 10.91
N ASP A 293 8.14 39.31 11.90
CA ASP A 293 8.58 39.42 13.30
C ASP A 293 9.15 38.10 13.85
N ARG A 294 8.65 36.96 13.36
CA ARG A 294 9.09 35.62 13.79
C ARG A 294 10.38 35.19 13.11
N ALA A 295 10.59 35.60 11.85
CA ALA A 295 11.84 35.36 11.14
C ALA A 295 12.97 36.22 11.72
N GLU A 296 12.67 37.47 12.09
CA GLU A 296 13.62 38.36 12.78
C GLU A 296 13.97 37.89 14.20
N ALA A 297 13.05 37.20 14.87
CA ALA A 297 13.29 36.61 16.19
C ALA A 297 14.17 35.34 16.17
N LEU A 298 14.57 34.85 14.99
CA LEU A 298 15.53 33.74 14.89
C LEU A 298 16.96 34.21 15.24
N PRO A 299 17.82 33.32 15.78
CA PRO A 299 19.15 33.70 16.29
C PRO A 299 20.01 34.53 15.32
N GLU A 300 19.91 34.26 14.01
CA GLU A 300 20.66 34.95 12.96
C GLU A 300 19.72 35.52 11.88
N GLY A 301 18.43 35.72 12.18
CA GLY A 301 17.43 36.18 11.23
C GLY A 301 17.37 35.29 9.98
N LEU A 302 17.42 35.89 8.78
CA LEU A 302 17.44 35.18 7.49
C LEU A 302 18.66 34.26 7.29
N ALA A 303 19.78 34.50 7.99
CA ALA A 303 20.96 33.63 7.91
C ALA A 303 20.83 32.36 8.76
N THR A 304 19.81 32.28 9.62
CA THR A 304 19.59 31.12 10.49
C THR A 304 19.45 29.87 9.64
N VAL A 305 20.32 28.88 9.88
CA VAL A 305 20.24 27.58 9.23
C VAL A 305 18.99 26.84 9.71
N VAL A 306 18.07 26.53 8.80
CA VAL A 306 16.83 25.79 9.04
C VAL A 306 16.87 24.43 8.30
N GLY A 307 15.84 23.61 8.48
CA GLY A 307 15.77 22.27 7.86
C GLY A 307 16.51 21.18 8.65
N ASP A 308 16.85 20.08 7.98
CA ASP A 308 17.44 18.90 8.63
C ASP A 308 18.80 19.22 9.27
N GLY A 309 18.95 18.94 10.57
CA GLY A 309 20.14 19.28 11.37
C GLY A 309 20.29 20.76 11.79
N GLY A 310 19.38 21.66 11.36
CA GLY A 310 19.39 23.09 11.69
C GLY A 310 18.39 23.51 12.79
N HIS A 311 18.11 24.81 12.85
CA HIS A 311 17.08 25.38 13.71
C HIS A 311 15.70 24.88 13.28
N ARG A 312 15.09 24.02 14.11
CA ARG A 312 13.79 23.41 13.80
C ARG A 312 12.67 24.46 13.77
N LEU A 313 11.98 24.53 12.65
CA LEU A 313 10.73 25.30 12.50
C LEU A 313 9.56 24.43 12.92
N THR A 314 8.62 25.00 13.65
CA THR A 314 7.34 24.35 13.95
C THR A 314 6.50 24.23 12.66
N PRO A 315 5.56 23.28 12.55
CA PRO A 315 4.78 23.08 11.32
C PRO A 315 4.05 24.34 10.82
N ASP A 316 3.56 25.19 11.73
CA ASP A 316 2.95 26.48 11.41
C ASP A 316 3.94 27.47 10.78
N ARG A 317 5.20 27.46 11.23
CA ARG A 317 6.29 28.29 10.68
C ARG A 317 6.77 27.78 9.34
N ALA A 318 6.89 26.46 9.19
CA ALA A 318 7.14 25.84 7.91
C ALA A 318 6.03 26.23 6.92
N GLN A 319 4.77 26.16 7.33
CA GLN A 319 3.65 26.55 6.48
C GLN A 319 3.66 28.02 6.06
N GLN A 320 3.96 28.93 6.99
CA GLN A 320 4.15 30.35 6.67
C GLN A 320 5.34 30.58 5.73
N LEU A 321 6.41 29.80 5.86
CA LEU A 321 7.55 29.83 4.95
C LEU A 321 7.18 29.39 3.52
N ALA A 322 6.37 28.35 3.33
CA ALA A 322 5.86 28.01 1.99
C ALA A 322 4.94 29.09 1.42
N LEU A 323 4.11 29.73 2.25
CA LEU A 323 3.27 30.84 1.79
C LEU A 323 4.13 32.03 1.35
N ALA A 324 5.22 32.33 2.06
CA ALA A 324 6.18 33.36 1.66
C ALA A 324 6.87 33.00 0.33
N ARG A 325 7.25 31.72 0.13
CA ARG A 325 7.75 31.23 -1.16
C ARG A 325 6.72 31.37 -2.28
N LEU A 326 5.46 31.05 -2.01
CA LEU A 326 4.37 31.20 -3.00
C LEU A 326 4.15 32.68 -3.36
N TRP A 327 4.21 33.57 -2.37
CA TRP A 327 4.13 35.01 -2.59
C TRP A 327 5.32 35.51 -3.43
N LEU A 328 6.55 35.04 -3.14
CA LEU A 328 7.76 35.35 -3.93
C LEU A 328 7.71 34.80 -5.35
N ALA A 329 7.11 33.64 -5.56
CA ALA A 329 6.95 33.04 -6.88
C ALA A 329 6.05 33.88 -7.80
N ASP A 330 5.19 34.74 -7.23
CA ASP A 330 4.21 35.60 -7.92
C ASP A 330 3.53 34.89 -9.11
N PRO A 331 2.91 33.71 -8.90
CA PRO A 331 2.34 32.94 -10.00
C PRO A 331 1.09 33.64 -10.54
N PRO A 332 0.90 33.70 -11.88
CA PRO A 332 -0.26 34.34 -12.51
C PRO A 332 -1.63 33.69 -12.18
N VAL A 333 -1.63 32.59 -11.42
CA VAL A 333 -2.83 31.89 -10.94
C VAL A 333 -2.71 31.64 -9.44
N ALA A 334 -3.03 32.67 -8.65
CA ALA A 334 -3.52 32.50 -7.29
C ALA A 334 -4.81 33.30 -7.21
N VAL A 335 -5.94 32.67 -6.87
CA VAL A 335 -7.22 33.36 -6.62
C VAL A 335 -7.42 33.45 -5.11
N PRO A 336 -6.79 34.42 -4.41
CA PRO A 336 -6.78 34.49 -2.94
C PRO A 336 -8.17 34.65 -2.32
N ASP A 337 -9.13 35.21 -3.06
CA ASP A 337 -10.49 35.38 -2.54
C ASP A 337 -11.31 34.08 -2.61
N GLU A 338 -11.10 33.24 -3.62
CA GLU A 338 -11.72 31.91 -3.69
C GLU A 338 -11.16 30.98 -2.61
N ALA A 339 -9.84 31.02 -2.37
CA ALA A 339 -9.22 30.25 -1.29
C ALA A 339 -9.75 30.66 0.10
N LYS A 340 -9.90 31.97 0.36
CA LYS A 340 -10.49 32.47 1.62
C LYS A 340 -11.95 32.05 1.76
N GLN A 341 -12.73 32.07 0.68
CA GLN A 341 -14.13 31.62 0.69
C GLN A 341 -14.23 30.11 0.94
N LEU A 342 -13.33 29.31 0.36
CA LEU A 342 -13.29 27.87 0.55
C LEU A 342 -12.96 27.50 2.01
N VAL A 343 -11.95 28.14 2.59
CA VAL A 343 -11.57 27.95 4.00
C VAL A 343 -12.73 28.32 4.93
N LYS A 344 -13.37 29.47 4.69
CA LYS A 344 -14.54 29.90 5.46
C LYS A 344 -15.70 28.91 5.32
N GLY A 345 -15.99 28.44 4.11
CA GLY A 345 -17.04 27.46 3.86
C GLY A 345 -16.83 26.14 4.58
N VAL A 346 -15.58 25.68 4.69
CA VAL A 346 -15.21 24.48 5.44
C VAL A 346 -15.36 24.71 6.96
N GLN A 347 -14.91 25.85 7.49
CA GLN A 347 -15.08 26.20 8.90
C GLN A 347 -16.55 26.33 9.31
N ASP A 348 -17.38 26.91 8.44
CA ASP A 348 -18.83 27.03 8.64
C ASP A 348 -19.48 25.64 8.68
N LYS A 349 -19.05 24.71 7.82
CA LYS A 349 -19.51 23.30 7.83
C LYS A 349 -19.15 22.58 9.13
N PHE A 350 -17.92 22.73 9.64
CA PHE A 350 -17.54 22.13 10.92
C PHE A 350 -18.29 22.73 12.10
N SER A 351 -18.49 24.04 12.12
CA SER A 351 -19.28 24.71 13.14
C SER A 351 -20.75 24.25 13.12
N ALA A 352 -21.32 24.05 11.93
CA ALA A 352 -22.66 23.50 11.78
C ALA A 352 -22.75 22.04 12.25
N ALA A 353 -21.78 21.19 11.90
CA ALA A 353 -21.72 19.80 12.35
C ALA A 353 -21.60 19.69 13.88
N LYS A 354 -20.71 20.47 14.49
CA LYS A 354 -20.56 20.54 15.95
C LYS A 354 -21.84 20.99 16.65
N LYS A 355 -22.60 21.91 16.04
CA LYS A 355 -23.88 22.37 16.59
C LYS A 355 -25.00 21.32 16.43
N ALA A 356 -24.97 20.55 15.35
CA ALA A 356 -25.92 19.48 15.08
C ALA A 356 -25.70 18.24 15.98
N HIS A 357 -24.45 18.02 16.41
CA HIS A 357 -24.04 16.88 17.22
C HIS A 357 -23.43 17.31 18.57
N PRO A 358 -24.23 17.86 19.50
CA PRO A 358 -23.74 18.27 20.81
C PRO A 358 -23.21 17.09 21.65
N ASP A 359 -23.57 15.86 21.28
CA ASP A 359 -23.10 14.63 21.90
C ASP A 359 -21.64 14.29 21.59
N PHE A 360 -21.00 14.97 20.63
CA PHE A 360 -19.55 14.87 20.39
C PHE A 360 -18.75 15.53 21.51
N ALA A 361 -19.34 16.56 22.15
CA ALA A 361 -18.67 17.34 23.17
C ALA A 361 -18.28 16.47 24.38
N GLY A 362 -16.97 16.36 24.62
CA GLY A 362 -16.42 15.65 25.78
C GLY A 362 -16.26 14.14 25.59
N LYS A 363 -16.67 13.56 24.45
CA LYS A 363 -16.33 12.19 24.08
C LYS A 363 -14.87 12.12 23.62
N THR A 364 -14.21 11.02 23.94
CA THR A 364 -12.83 10.80 23.49
C THR A 364 -12.81 10.13 22.11
N ALA A 365 -12.09 10.71 21.14
CA ALA A 365 -12.01 10.14 19.80
C ALA A 365 -10.58 10.09 19.28
N VAL A 366 -10.32 9.10 18.43
CA VAL A 366 -9.04 8.95 17.74
C VAL A 366 -9.24 8.84 16.24
N MET A 367 -8.28 9.38 15.48
CA MET A 367 -8.20 9.18 14.04
C MET A 367 -7.35 7.94 13.75
N ALA A 368 -7.86 7.02 12.94
CA ALA A 368 -7.17 5.76 12.64
C ALA A 368 -7.39 5.26 11.19
N THR A 369 -6.49 4.40 10.70
CA THR A 369 -6.55 3.73 9.37
C THR A 369 -6.11 2.26 9.48
N PRO A 370 -6.58 1.30 8.64
CA PRO A 370 -6.33 -0.12 8.81
C PRO A 370 -5.08 -0.50 8.00
N TYR A 371 -3.92 -0.02 8.43
CA TYR A 371 -2.65 -0.27 7.75
C TYR A 371 -1.78 -1.18 8.62
N GLN A 372 -1.47 -2.40 8.18
CA GLN A 372 -0.70 -3.41 8.96
C GLN A 372 -1.14 -3.56 10.44
N GLY A 373 -2.46 -3.58 10.68
CA GLY A 373 -3.06 -3.45 12.01
C GLY A 373 -3.99 -2.26 12.04
N VAL A 374 -3.90 -1.43 13.08
CA VAL A 374 -4.53 -0.11 13.07
C VAL A 374 -3.48 0.95 13.33
N PHE A 375 -3.30 1.81 12.34
CA PHE A 375 -2.41 2.95 12.40
C PHE A 375 -3.19 4.13 12.96
N VAL A 376 -2.73 4.66 14.10
CA VAL A 376 -3.38 5.78 14.79
C VAL A 376 -2.55 7.03 14.63
N PHE A 377 -3.21 8.15 14.34
CA PHE A 377 -2.56 9.44 14.11
C PHE A 377 -2.34 10.19 15.42
N GLY A 378 -1.16 10.81 15.57
CA GLY A 378 -0.79 11.57 16.76
C GLY A 378 -1.61 12.84 16.95
N SER A 379 -1.54 13.47 18.13
CA SER A 379 -2.28 14.73 18.39
C SER A 379 -1.87 15.88 17.46
N GLN A 380 -0.65 15.80 16.93
CA GLN A 380 -0.09 16.79 16.02
C GLN A 380 -0.54 16.59 14.56
N ASP A 381 -1.21 15.47 14.23
CA ASP A 381 -1.72 15.20 12.89
C ASP A 381 -2.96 16.06 12.59
N PRO A 382 -3.06 16.70 11.41
CA PRO A 382 -4.23 17.52 11.04
C PRO A 382 -5.57 16.78 11.11
N ARG A 383 -5.60 15.46 10.87
CA ARG A 383 -6.82 14.64 10.96
C ARG A 383 -7.24 14.37 12.39
N SER A 384 -6.29 14.32 13.33
CA SER A 384 -6.58 14.29 14.76
C SER A 384 -7.09 15.66 15.26
N ARG A 385 -6.61 16.76 14.68
CA ARG A 385 -7.12 18.11 14.99
C ARG A 385 -8.55 18.33 14.52
N LEU A 386 -8.94 17.69 13.41
CA LEU A 386 -10.34 17.70 12.94
C LEU A 386 -11.32 17.22 14.02
N LEU A 387 -10.91 16.26 14.86
CA LEU A 387 -11.74 15.75 15.96
C LEU A 387 -12.01 16.84 17.01
N ALA A 388 -11.00 17.65 17.32
CA ALA A 388 -11.15 18.77 18.23
C ALA A 388 -12.07 19.85 17.64
N ASP A 389 -11.97 20.11 16.33
CA ASP A 389 -12.85 21.05 15.62
C ASP A 389 -14.32 20.57 15.64
N LEU A 390 -14.55 19.26 15.59
CA LEU A 390 -15.88 18.64 15.73
C LEU A 390 -16.37 18.56 17.19
N GLY A 391 -15.51 18.79 18.18
CA GLY A 391 -15.85 18.85 19.60
C GLY A 391 -15.40 17.66 20.46
N PHE A 392 -14.72 16.68 19.88
CA PHE A 392 -14.14 15.55 20.60
C PHE A 392 -12.87 15.95 21.36
N SER A 393 -12.53 15.17 22.39
CA SER A 393 -11.22 15.22 23.05
C SER A 393 -10.34 14.09 22.54
N LEU A 394 -9.04 14.33 22.40
CA LEU A 394 -8.09 13.25 22.10
C LEU A 394 -7.76 12.45 23.37
N PRO A 395 -7.43 11.14 23.27
CA PRO A 395 -7.01 10.35 24.42
C PRO A 395 -5.79 10.92 25.13
N LYS A 396 -5.80 10.89 26.47
CA LYS A 396 -4.74 11.51 27.29
C LYS A 396 -3.36 10.88 27.12
N ASP A 397 -3.32 9.60 26.76
CA ASP A 397 -2.08 8.84 26.57
C ASP A 397 -1.74 8.62 25.09
N LEU A 398 -2.48 9.24 24.16
CA LEU A 398 -2.25 9.13 22.71
C LEU A 398 -0.79 9.45 22.34
N ASP A 399 -0.27 10.57 22.83
CA ASP A 399 1.10 11.02 22.53
C ASP A 399 2.17 10.16 23.22
N LYS A 400 1.84 9.53 24.36
CA LYS A 400 2.75 8.57 25.01
C LYS A 400 2.84 7.26 24.23
N LEU A 401 1.74 6.89 23.58
CA LEU A 401 1.62 5.65 22.82
C LEU A 401 2.24 5.75 21.43
N ILE A 402 2.22 6.95 20.83
CA ILE A 402 2.74 7.25 19.50
C ILE A 402 4.18 7.79 19.53
N GLY A 403 4.57 8.50 20.60
CA GLY A 403 5.89 9.15 20.70
C GLY A 403 6.04 10.34 19.74
N ASP A 404 7.28 10.65 19.35
CA ASP A 404 7.62 11.77 18.43
C ASP A 404 7.30 11.45 16.94
N GLN A 405 6.48 10.44 16.67
CA GLN A 405 6.10 10.02 15.32
C GLN A 405 4.74 10.59 14.92
N PHE A 406 4.52 10.70 13.62
CA PHE A 406 3.26 11.15 13.01
C PHE A 406 2.04 10.28 13.37
N GLY A 407 2.30 9.00 13.63
CA GLY A 407 1.33 8.01 14.05
C GLY A 407 2.05 6.69 14.31
N ALA A 408 1.35 5.71 14.84
CA ALA A 408 1.92 4.42 15.14
C ALA A 408 0.96 3.27 14.84
N ASN A 409 1.52 2.13 14.45
CA ASN A 409 0.77 0.88 14.34
C ASN A 409 0.53 0.26 15.72
N ILE A 410 -0.74 0.11 16.06
CA ILE A 410 -1.20 -0.48 17.30
C ILE A 410 -1.70 -1.89 17.00
N SER A 411 -1.20 -2.84 17.79
CA SER A 411 -1.67 -4.23 17.73
C SER A 411 -3.04 -4.37 18.38
N LYS A 412 -3.86 -5.33 17.92
CA LYS A 412 -5.23 -5.53 18.42
C LYS A 412 -5.33 -5.69 19.95
N GLU A 413 -4.27 -6.17 20.59
CA GLU A 413 -4.17 -6.40 22.04
C GLU A 413 -3.95 -5.10 22.85
N ARG A 414 -3.70 -3.97 22.17
CA ARG A 414 -3.39 -2.67 22.77
C ARG A 414 -4.47 -1.61 22.52
N TYR A 415 -5.63 -1.97 21.95
CA TYR A 415 -6.73 -1.03 21.71
C TYR A 415 -7.26 -0.40 22.98
N ASP A 416 -7.29 -1.15 24.09
CA ASP A 416 -7.77 -0.66 25.38
C ASP A 416 -6.92 0.51 25.93
N LEU A 417 -5.69 0.69 25.43
CA LEU A 417 -4.80 1.79 25.82
C LEU A 417 -5.18 3.14 25.20
N LEU A 418 -6.08 3.15 24.23
CA LEU A 418 -6.49 4.37 23.55
C LEU A 418 -7.65 5.08 24.25
N ASP A 419 -8.28 4.51 25.29
CA ASP A 419 -9.31 5.16 26.13
C ASP A 419 -10.32 6.03 25.35
N GLN A 420 -10.86 5.49 24.26
CA GLN A 420 -11.66 6.22 23.26
C GLN A 420 -13.11 5.73 23.22
N ASP A 421 -14.05 6.66 23.11
CA ASP A 421 -15.47 6.38 22.92
C ASP A 421 -15.81 6.15 21.44
N VAL A 422 -15.05 6.77 20.51
CA VAL A 422 -15.33 6.76 19.06
C VAL A 422 -14.02 6.70 18.25
N ALA A 423 -13.94 5.84 17.24
CA ALA A 423 -12.89 5.89 16.22
C ALA A 423 -13.48 6.52 14.95
N VAL A 424 -12.81 7.55 14.42
CA VAL A 424 -13.31 8.31 13.26
C VAL A 424 -12.38 8.13 12.06
N TRP A 425 -13.02 7.98 10.90
CA TRP A 425 -12.41 7.64 9.62
C TRP A 425 -12.83 8.70 8.60
N ILE A 426 -11.88 9.22 7.81
CA ILE A 426 -12.18 10.16 6.73
C ILE A 426 -12.10 9.39 5.43
N ALA A 427 -13.25 9.11 4.83
CA ALA A 427 -13.35 8.70 3.44
C ALA A 427 -13.60 9.94 2.57
N LEU A 428 -12.68 10.24 1.65
CA LEU A 428 -12.83 11.34 0.69
C LEU A 428 -13.42 10.80 -0.62
N LEU A 429 -14.54 11.37 -1.11
CA LEU A 429 -14.81 11.57 -2.53
C LEU A 429 -16.00 12.53 -2.79
N LYS A 430 -16.12 12.95 -4.07
CA LYS A 430 -16.71 14.18 -4.65
C LYS A 430 -18.11 14.65 -4.16
N SER A 431 -18.09 15.83 -3.51
CA SER A 431 -19.13 16.89 -3.43
C SER A 431 -19.80 17.13 -2.07
N GLU A 432 -19.20 18.03 -1.30
CA GLU A 432 -19.77 19.23 -0.64
C GLU A 432 -21.04 19.17 0.24
N GLN A 433 -21.65 18.02 0.53
CA GLN A 433 -22.53 17.90 1.72
C GLN A 433 -22.23 16.62 2.51
N LEU A 434 -21.63 16.83 3.68
CA LEU A 434 -21.31 15.81 4.67
C LEU A 434 -22.58 15.51 5.48
N THR A 435 -23.21 14.36 5.25
CA THR A 435 -24.17 13.79 6.21
C THR A 435 -23.46 12.66 6.93
N ILE A 436 -23.17 12.87 8.21
CA ILE A 436 -22.65 11.85 9.12
C ILE A 436 -23.89 11.17 9.71
N ILE A 437 -24.01 9.85 9.55
CA ILE A 437 -25.04 9.04 10.21
C ILE A 437 -24.42 8.40 11.45
#